data_AF-A0A1I5B6C3-F1
#
_entry.id   AF-A0A1I5B6C3-F1
#
_cell.length_a   1.000
_cell.length_b   1.000
_cell.length_c   1.000
_cell.angle_alpha   90.00
_cell.angle_beta   90.00
_cell.angle_gamma   90.00
#
_symmetry.space_group_name_H-M   'P 1'
#
loop_
_entity.id
_entity.type
_entity.pdbx_description
1 polymer ?
#
loop_
_entity_poly.entity_id
_entity_poly.type
_entity_poly.pdbx_seq_one_letter_code
_entity_poly.pdbx_strand_id
1 'polypeptide(L)'
;MKVKHYTFLIISLIILALIFGFGIINTMVSLKYETNFDNECVSTISGDNLCNSLRNIKYLFYIDLIAILILLLFQEKIIKKNGF
;
A
#
# COMPACT_ATOMS: atom_id res chain seq x y z
N MET A 1 -19.98 19.54 -1.73
CA MET A 1 -19.54 18.46 -2.66
C MET A 1 -18.07 18.07 -2.48
N LYS A 2 -17.13 19.03 -2.38
CA LYS A 2 -15.68 18.78 -2.22
C LYS A 2 -15.28 17.99 -0.96
N VAL A 3 -15.93 18.20 0.18
CA VAL A 3 -15.65 17.46 1.43
C VAL A 3 -15.98 15.97 1.29
N LYS A 4 -17.12 15.62 0.66
CA LYS A 4 -17.49 14.21 0.42
C LYS A 4 -16.47 13.50 -0.48
N HIS A 5 -15.99 14.17 -1.54
CA HIS A 5 -14.95 13.61 -2.41
C HIS A 5 -13.61 13.43 -1.68
N TYR A 6 -13.23 14.39 -0.85
CA TYR A 6 -12.01 14.31 -0.04
C TYR A 6 -12.07 13.15 0.96
N THR A 7 -13.19 13.00 1.68
CA THR A 7 -13.41 11.87 2.59
C THR A 7 -13.40 10.53 1.85
N PHE A 8 -14.07 10.46 0.69
CA PHE A 8 -14.07 9.26 -0.15
C PHE A 8 -12.64 8.88 -0.60
N LEU A 9 -11.83 9.87 -0.98
CA LEU A 9 -10.45 9.65 -1.39
C LEU A 9 -9.60 9.08 -0.25
N ILE A 10 -9.70 9.63 0.96
CA ILE A 10 -8.99 9.09 2.14
C ILE A 10 -9.42 7.65 2.42
N ILE A 11 -10.73 7.36 2.41
CA ILE A 11 -11.24 6.00 2.64
C ILE A 11 -10.69 5.05 1.57
N SER A 12 -10.67 5.47 0.30
CA SER A 12 -10.11 4.67 -0.79
C SER A 12 -8.63 4.36 -0.59
N LEU A 13 -7.82 5.34 -0.14
CA LEU A 13 -6.41 5.11 0.15
C LEU A 13 -6.22 4.18 1.35
N ILE A 14 -7.04 4.31 2.40
CA ILE A 14 -6.97 3.39 3.55
C ILE A 14 -7.27 1.94 3.11
N ILE A 15 -8.28 1.74 2.27
CA ILE A 15 -8.60 0.42 1.72
C ILE A 15 -7.43 -0.10 0.88
N LEU A 16 -6.81 0.77 0.08
CA LEU A 16 -5.65 0.42 -0.74
C LEU A 16 -4.44 0.01 0.12
N ALA A 17 -4.16 0.73 1.21
CA ALA A 17 -3.14 0.38 2.18
C ALA A 17 -3.36 -1.01 2.78
N LEU A 18 -4.61 -1.36 3.12
CA LEU A 18 -4.96 -2.69 3.63
C LEU A 18 -4.71 -3.79 2.57
N ILE A 19 -5.05 -3.53 1.31
CA ILE A 19 -4.78 -4.46 0.20
C ILE A 19 -3.27 -4.69 0.04
N PHE A 20 -2.47 -3.62 0.05
CA PHE A 20 -1.01 -3.76 -0.03
C PHE A 20 -0.44 -4.47 1.19
N GLY A 21 -0.93 -4.19 2.39
CA GLY A 21 -0.54 -4.90 3.62
C GLY A 21 -0.82 -6.40 3.52
N PHE A 22 -2.01 -6.78 3.02
CA PHE A 22 -2.34 -8.18 2.75
C PHE A 22 -1.41 -8.81 1.70
N GLY A 23 -1.09 -8.06 0.64
CA GLY A 23 -0.11 -8.47 -0.37
C GLY A 23 1.27 -8.76 0.23
N ILE A 24 1.77 -7.90 1.11
CA ILE A 24 3.06 -8.09 1.81
C ILE A 24 3.05 -9.40 2.59
N ILE A 25 2.00 -9.65 3.40
CA ILE A 25 1.89 -10.86 4.22
C ILE A 25 1.86 -12.09 3.33
N ASN A 26 1.03 -12.09 2.27
CA ASN A 26 0.94 -13.22 1.36
C ASN A 26 2.26 -13.49 0.64
N THR A 27 2.94 -12.45 0.14
CA THR A 27 4.25 -12.64 -0.49
C THR A 27 5.29 -13.14 0.50
N MET A 28 5.24 -12.74 1.78
CA MET A 28 6.12 -13.31 2.82
C MET A 28 5.83 -14.79 3.08
N VAL A 29 4.55 -15.18 3.09
CA VAL A 29 4.13 -16.58 3.20
C VAL A 29 4.64 -17.36 1.98
N SER A 30 4.40 -16.88 0.76
CA SER A 30 4.93 -17.50 -0.46
C SER A 30 6.46 -17.60 -0.43
N LEU A 31 7.17 -16.58 0.06
CA LEU A 31 8.62 -16.63 0.20
C LEU A 31 9.06 -17.81 1.08
N LYS A 32 8.34 -18.06 2.18
CA LYS A 32 8.64 -19.12 3.13
C LYS A 32 8.32 -20.53 2.61
N TYR A 33 7.26 -20.67 1.80
CA TYR A 33 6.75 -21.99 1.41
C TYR A 33 7.07 -22.38 -0.04
N GLU A 34 7.37 -21.41 -0.90
CA GLU A 34 7.60 -21.64 -2.33
C GLU A 34 9.08 -21.55 -2.72
N THR A 35 9.97 -21.16 -1.82
CA THR A 35 11.42 -21.11 -2.08
C THR A 35 12.13 -22.23 -1.33
N ASN A 36 13.21 -22.78 -1.90
CA ASN A 36 13.89 -23.94 -1.31
C ASN A 36 14.83 -23.57 -0.16
N PHE A 37 15.27 -22.31 -0.09
CA PHE A 37 16.23 -21.81 0.89
C PHE A 37 15.92 -20.36 1.27
N ASP A 38 16.27 -19.96 2.49
CA ASP A 38 15.98 -18.62 3.06
C ASP A 38 16.55 -17.44 2.25
N ASN A 39 17.48 -17.70 1.33
CA ASN A 39 18.11 -16.68 0.46
C ASN A 39 17.68 -16.79 -1.01
N GLU A 40 16.80 -17.73 -1.36
CA GLU A 40 16.25 -17.82 -2.71
C GLU A 40 15.01 -16.94 -2.85
N CYS A 41 14.93 -16.24 -3.97
CA CYS A 41 13.87 -15.27 -4.25
C CYS A 41 12.89 -15.74 -5.32
N VAL A 42 13.20 -16.85 -6.00
CA VAL A 42 12.40 -17.37 -7.12
C VAL A 42 11.52 -18.49 -6.60
N SER A 43 10.21 -18.36 -6.81
CA SER A 43 9.25 -19.41 -6.47
C SER A 43 9.49 -20.66 -7.31
N THR A 44 9.50 -21.81 -6.67
CA THR A 44 9.52 -23.14 -7.31
C THR A 44 8.16 -23.52 -7.90
N ILE A 45 7.08 -22.85 -7.48
CA ILE A 45 5.71 -23.11 -7.94
C ILE A 45 5.38 -22.23 -9.15
N SER A 46 5.55 -20.92 -9.02
CA SER A 46 5.17 -19.94 -10.03
C SER A 46 6.33 -19.47 -10.92
N GLY A 47 7.58 -19.67 -10.49
CA GLY A 47 8.77 -19.13 -11.19
C GLY A 47 8.99 -17.63 -10.96
N ASP A 48 8.14 -16.98 -10.17
CA ASP A 48 8.18 -15.53 -9.96
C ASP A 48 9.28 -15.12 -8.98
N ASN A 49 9.82 -13.91 -9.18
CA ASN A 49 10.73 -13.29 -8.22
C ASN A 49 9.93 -12.62 -7.09
N LEU A 50 9.68 -13.39 -6.03
CA LEU A 50 8.92 -12.99 -4.86
C LEU A 50 9.59 -11.86 -4.07
N CYS A 51 10.93 -11.80 -4.04
CA CYS A 51 11.65 -10.70 -3.41
C CYS A 51 11.41 -9.35 -4.11
N ASN A 52 11.43 -9.36 -5.45
CA ASN A 52 11.14 -8.17 -6.23
C ASN A 52 9.67 -7.75 -6.09
N SER A 53 8.76 -8.72 -6.08
CA SER A 53 7.33 -8.47 -5.81
C SER A 53 7.14 -7.84 -4.43
N LEU A 54 7.74 -8.42 -3.38
CA LEU A 54 7.68 -7.90 -2.02
C LEU A 54 8.25 -6.48 -1.92
N ARG A 55 9.38 -6.22 -2.59
CA ARG A 55 9.99 -4.88 -2.65
C ARG A 55 9.03 -3.88 -3.30
N ASN A 56 8.43 -4.22 -4.43
CA ASN A 56 7.50 -3.33 -5.13
C ASN A 56 6.24 -3.04 -4.30
N ILE A 57 5.64 -4.07 -3.70
CA ILE A 57 4.45 -3.89 -2.84
C ILE A 57 4.80 -3.02 -1.63
N LYS A 58 5.96 -3.20 -1.00
CA LYS A 58 6.43 -2.32 0.09
C LYS A 58 6.61 -0.88 -0.37
N TYR A 59 7.19 -0.63 -1.54
CA TYR A 59 7.32 0.72 -2.09
C TYR A 59 5.96 1.38 -2.30
N LEU A 60 5.00 0.66 -2.90
CA LEU A 60 3.65 1.16 -3.12
C LEU A 60 2.94 1.46 -1.79
N PHE A 61 3.08 0.58 -0.80
CA PHE A 61 2.54 0.77 0.54
C PHE A 61 3.10 2.04 1.20
N TYR A 62 4.42 2.29 1.13
CA TYR A 62 5.01 3.51 1.69
C TYR A 62 4.54 4.78 0.99
N ILE A 63 4.43 4.76 -0.35
CA ILE A 63 3.91 5.91 -1.11
C ILE A 63 2.47 6.22 -0.70
N ASP A 64 1.64 5.19 -0.53
CA ASP A 64 0.25 5.32 -0.14
C ASP A 64 0.11 5.92 1.28
N LEU A 65 0.91 5.45 2.24
CA LEU A 65 0.95 6.02 3.58
C LEU A 65 1.38 7.50 3.57
N ILE A 66 2.37 7.86 2.75
CA ILE A 66 2.80 9.26 2.59
C ILE A 66 1.66 10.10 2.00
N ALA A 67 0.93 9.59 1.01
CA ALA A 67 -0.20 10.29 0.42
C ALA A 67 -1.32 10.54 1.45
N ILE A 68 -1.65 9.53 2.26
CA ILE A 68 -2.61 9.67 3.37
C ILE A 68 -2.13 10.74 4.36
N LEU A 69 -0.88 10.68 4.78
CA LEU A 69 -0.29 11.65 5.71
C LEU A 69 -0.38 13.08 5.17
N ILE A 70 0.01 13.29 3.91
CA ILE A 70 -0.07 14.61 3.25
C ILE A 70 -1.52 15.09 3.26
N LEU A 71 -2.48 14.26 2.83
CA LEU A 71 -3.88 14.65 2.83
C LEU A 71 -4.32 15.08 4.23
N LEU A 72 -4.11 14.24 5.24
CA LEU A 72 -4.45 14.54 6.63
C LEU A 72 -3.85 15.86 7.14
N LEU A 73 -2.58 16.14 6.83
CA LEU A 73 -1.92 17.40 7.23
C LEU A 73 -2.52 18.62 6.52
N PHE A 74 -2.89 18.48 5.25
CA PHE A 74 -3.48 19.57 4.47
C PHE A 74 -5.01 19.65 4.58
N GLN A 75 -5.65 18.79 5.38
CA GLN A 75 -7.10 18.72 5.51
C GLN A 75 -7.71 20.09 5.87
N GLU A 76 -7.10 20.81 6.81
CA GLU A 76 -7.60 22.12 7.24
C GLU A 76 -7.46 23.16 6.12
N LYS A 77 -6.35 23.17 5.38
CA LYS A 77 -6.17 24.12 4.27
C LYS A 77 -7.11 23.84 3.09
N ILE A 78 -7.44 22.57 2.85
CA ILE A 78 -8.31 22.15 1.74
C ILE A 78 -9.79 22.39 2.08
N ILE A 79 -10.20 22.10 3.32
CA ILE A 79 -11.61 22.21 3.76
C ILE A 79 -11.97 23.65 4.14
N LYS A 80 -11.07 24.37 4.83
CA LYS A 80 -11.34 25.70 5.42
C LYS A 80 -11.24 26.85 4.42
N LYS A 81 -10.57 26.66 3.27
CA LYS A 81 -10.47 27.67 2.19
C LYS A 81 -11.80 27.97 1.46
N ASN A 82 -12.88 27.23 1.73
CA ASN A 82 -14.21 27.45 1.12
C ASN A 82 -15.33 27.72 2.14
N GLY A 83 -14.97 28.09 3.38
CA GLY A 83 -15.91 28.40 4.45
C GLY A 83 -15.71 29.81 4.99
N PHE A 84 -15.82 30.82 4.13
CA PHE A 84 -16.19 32.19 4.45
C PHE A 84 -16.69 32.86 3.18
#